data_AF-A0A933YH19-F1
#
_entry.id   AF-A0A933YH19-F1
#
_cell.length_a   1.000
_cell.length_b   1.000
_cell.length_c   1.000
_cell.angle_alpha   90.00
_cell.angle_beta   90.00
_cell.angle_gamma   90.00
#
_symmetry.space_group_name_H-M   'P 1'
#
loop_
_entity.id
_entity.type
_entity.pdbx_description
1 polymer ?
#
loop_
_entity_poly.entity_id
_entity_poly.type
_entity_poly.pdbx_seq_one_letter_code
_entity_poly.pdbx_strand_id
1 'polypeptide(L)' 'MKIQDLGFLMLLFLVLWVRNERLSVWLGLLCLVLAIPLFALWIFFTAQRLVAYAAAFFALSVIWQVGLIRQIKRGRER' A
#
# COMPACT_ATOMS: atom_id res chain seq x y z
N MET A 1 12.68 16.28 -5.08
CA MET A 1 12.09 15.01 -4.61
C MET A 1 13.21 14.11 -4.14
N LYS A 2 13.15 13.56 -2.92
CA LYS A 2 14.20 12.64 -2.45
C LYS A 2 14.12 11.35 -3.28
N ILE A 3 15.26 10.70 -3.52
CA ILE A 3 15.35 9.41 -4.22
C ILE A 3 14.43 8.33 -3.62
N GLN A 4 14.10 8.48 -2.32
CA GLN A 4 13.14 7.64 -1.59
C GLN A 4 11.73 7.65 -2.18
N ASP A 5 11.23 8.79 -2.67
CA ASP A 5 9.90 8.87 -3.30
C ASP A 5 9.86 8.12 -4.63
N LEU A 6 10.96 8.14 -5.39
CA LEU A 6 11.04 7.48 -6.70
C LEU A 6 11.01 5.96 -6.56
N GLY A 7 11.78 5.42 -5.60
CA GLY A 7 11.74 3.99 -5.28
C GLY A 7 10.34 3.56 -4.82
N PHE A 8 9.66 4.42 -4.08
CA PHE A 8 8.30 4.15 -3.60
C PHE A 8 7.26 4.18 -4.72
N LEU A 9 7.34 5.15 -5.63
CA LEU A 9 6.49 5.24 -6.80
C LEU A 9 6.64 4.02 -7.70
N MET A 10 7.87 3.55 -7.89
CA MET A 10 8.16 2.33 -8.66
C MET A 10 7.55 1.08 -7.99
N LEU A 11 7.64 0.98 -6.66
CA LEU A 11 7.02 -0.10 -5.88
C LEU A 11 5.48 -0.08 -6.02
N LEU A 12 4.88 1.11 -5.94
CA LEU A 12 3.44 1.29 -6.09
C LEU A 12 2.99 0.91 -7.50
N PHE A 13 3.76 1.28 -8.53
CA PHE A 13 3.49 0.91 -9.92
C PHE A 13 3.59 -0.61 -10.14
N LEU A 14 4.57 -1.27 -9.50
CA LEU A 14 4.72 -2.73 -9.54
C LEU A 14 3.49 -3.43 -8.92
N VAL A 15 3.02 -2.96 -7.76
CA VAL A 15 1.81 -3.51 -7.11
C VAL A 15 0.57 -3.26 -7.97
N LEU A 16 0.48 -2.08 -8.61
CA LEU A 16 -0.58 -1.79 -9.57
C LEU A 16 -0.59 -2.75 -10.76
N TRP A 17 0.59 -3.11 -11.26
CA TRP A 17 0.76 -4.03 -12.39
C TRP A 17 0.42 -5.48 -12.04
N VAL A 18 0.84 -5.96 -10.85
CA VAL A 18 0.61 -7.35 -10.41
C VAL A 18 -0.84 -7.57 -9.99
N ARG A 19 -1.58 -6.50 -9.63
CA ARG A 19 -3.03 -6.52 -9.36
C ARG A 19 -3.46 -7.51 -8.27
N ASN A 20 -2.55 -7.82 -7.34
CA ASN A 20 -2.77 -8.80 -6.28
C ASN A 20 -3.01 -8.10 -4.93
N GLU A 21 -4.24 -8.23 -4.43
CA GLU A 21 -4.70 -7.66 -3.17
C GLU A 21 -3.84 -8.07 -1.97
N ARG A 22 -3.39 -9.34 -1.91
CA ARG A 22 -2.57 -9.82 -0.79
C ARG A 22 -1.21 -9.13 -0.77
N LEU A 23 -0.60 -8.90 -1.94
CA LEU A 23 0.69 -8.21 -2.03
C LEU A 23 0.57 -6.77 -1.52
N SER A 24 -0.51 -6.07 -1.88
CA SER A 24 -0.74 -4.70 -1.41
C SER A 24 -0.80 -4.62 0.13
N VAL A 25 -1.44 -5.60 0.78
CA VAL A 25 -1.47 -5.70 2.26
C VAL A 25 -0.08 -5.96 2.84
N TRP A 26 0.65 -6.94 2.30
CA TRP A 26 2.00 -7.27 2.78
C TRP A 26 2.97 -6.10 2.63
N LEU A 27 2.90 -5.37 1.51
CA LEU A 27 3.71 -4.17 1.28
C LEU A 27 3.35 -3.03 2.25
N GLY A 28 2.06 -2.81 2.51
CA GLY A 28 1.62 -1.85 3.53
C GLY A 28 2.14 -2.20 4.92
N LEU A 29 2.10 -3.49 5.27
CA LEU A 29 2.63 -4.00 6.55
C LEU A 29 4.15 -3.80 6.64
N LEU A 30 4.89 -4.12 5.57
CA LEU A 30 6.34 -3.91 5.49
C LEU A 30 6.69 -2.45 5.73
N CYS A 31 5.93 -1.51 5.15
CA CYS A 31 6.14 -0.08 5.34
C CYS A 31 5.94 0.35 6.80
N LEU A 32 4.95 -0.21 7.50
CA LEU A 32 4.79 0.03 8.93
C LEU A 32 5.94 -0.56 9.76
N VAL A 33 6.37 -1.79 9.45
CA VAL A 33 7.49 -2.45 10.14
C VAL A 33 8.78 -1.65 9.99
N LEU A 34 9.07 -1.12 8.80
CA LEU A 34 10.21 -0.22 8.59
C LEU A 34 9.99 1.17 9.22
N ALA A 35 8.76 1.63 9.42
CA ALA A 35 8.51 2.94 10.02
C ALA A 35 8.85 2.94 11.52
N ILE A 36 8.59 1.82 12.23
CA ILE A 36 8.85 1.67 13.66
C ILE A 36 10.33 1.98 14.03
N PRO A 37 11.36 1.36 13.44
CA PRO A 37 12.75 1.68 13.76
C PRO A 37 13.12 3.10 13.34
N LEU A 38 12.51 3.65 12.28
CA LEU A 38 12.76 5.04 11.89
C LEU A 38 12.21 6.05 12.90
N PHE A 39 11.06 5.77 13.52
CA PHE A 39 10.57 6.55 14.66
C PHE A 39 11.47 6.41 15.88
N ALA A 40 11.99 5.21 16.15
CA ALA A 40 12.94 4.99 17.25
C ALA A 40 14.27 5.75 17.03
N LEU A 41 14.70 5.93 15.78
CA LEU A 41 15.87 6.72 15.39
C LEU A 41 15.57 8.22 15.23
N TRP A 42 14.37 8.69 15.60
CA TRP A 42 13.95 10.10 15.49
C TRP A 42 13.97 10.66 14.04
N ILE A 43 13.87 9.79 13.03
CA ILE A 43 13.81 10.17 11.61
C ILE A 43 12.35 10.38 11.19
N PHE A 44 11.69 11.37 11.79
CA PHE A 44 10.25 11.59 11.64
C PHE A 44 9.81 11.85 10.19
N PHE A 45 10.62 12.57 9.42
CA PHE A 45 10.24 12.96 8.07
C PHE A 45 10.13 11.77 7.11
N THR A 46 11.01 10.78 7.24
CA THR A 46 10.95 9.55 6.44
C THR A 46 9.96 8.56 7.04
N ALA A 47 9.87 8.47 8.37
CA ALA A 47 8.91 7.61 9.05
C ALA A 47 7.45 7.96 8.68
N GLN A 48 7.10 9.25 8.72
CA GLN A 48 5.76 9.74 8.41
C GLN A 48 5.39 9.51 6.94
N ARG A 49 6.36 9.61 6.01
CA ARG A 49 6.15 9.23 4.60
C ARG A 49 5.84 7.76 4.46
N LEU A 50 6.59 6.90 5.15
CA LEU A 50 6.40 5.45 5.12
C LEU A 50 5.02 5.04 5.66
N VAL A 51 4.53 5.74 6.70
CA VAL A 51 3.16 5.60 7.20
C VAL A 51 2.13 6.04 6.16
N ALA A 52 2.32 7.21 5.54
CA ALA A 52 1.41 7.70 4.50
C ALA A 52 1.33 6.74 3.31
N TYR A 53 2.46 6.14 2.96
CA TYR A 53 2.51 5.14 1.91
C TYR A 53 1.86 3.80 2.31
N ALA A 54 2.04 3.34 3.54
CA ALA A 54 1.33 2.18 4.05
C ALA A 54 -0.18 2.38 3.96
N ALA A 55 -0.67 3.58 4.33
CA ALA A 55 -2.08 3.93 4.20
C ALA A 55 -2.55 3.88 2.73
N ALA A 56 -1.74 4.35 1.78
CA ALA A 56 -2.06 4.24 0.35
C ALA A 56 -2.19 2.79 -0.13
N PHE A 57 -1.28 1.90 0.29
CA PHE A 57 -1.35 0.48 -0.06
C PHE A 57 -2.57 -0.24 0.55
N PHE A 58 -2.94 0.09 1.79
CA PHE A 58 -4.16 -0.44 2.40
C PHE A 58 -5.41 0.09 1.72
N ALA A 59 -5.48 1.40 1.43
CA ALA A 59 -6.60 1.99 0.71
C ALA A 59 -6.79 1.34 -0.66
N LEU A 60 -5.69 1.12 -1.40
CA LEU A 60 -5.72 0.43 -2.68
C LEU A 60 -6.23 -1.01 -2.56
N SER A 61 -5.79 -1.75 -1.53
CA SER A 61 -6.28 -3.11 -1.26
C SER A 61 -7.78 -3.13 -0.96
N VAL A 62 -8.28 -2.18 -0.18
CA VAL A 62 -9.71 -2.05 0.14
C VAL A 62 -10.51 -1.74 -1.12
N ILE A 63 -10.03 -0.81 -1.96
CA ILE A 63 -10.69 -0.48 -3.24
C ILE A 63 -10.80 -1.71 -4.13
N TRP A 64 -9.74 -2.53 -4.21
CA TRP A 64 -9.77 -3.77 -4.99
C TRP A 64 -10.75 -4.79 -4.43
N GLN A 65 -10.74 -5.05 -3.13
CA GLN A 65 -11.68 -5.99 -2.51
C GLN A 65 -13.12 -5.52 -2.67
N VAL A 66 -13.42 -4.23 -2.43
CA VAL A 66 -14.77 -3.68 -2.57
C VAL A 66 -15.22 -3.72 -4.04
N GLY A 67 -14.34 -3.39 -4.98
CA GLY A 67 -14.59 -3.51 -6.42
C GLY A 67 -14.87 -4.95 -6.84
N LEU A 68 -14.11 -5.91 -6.31
CA LEU A 68 -14.28 -7.34 -6.55
C LEU A 68 -15.61 -7.86 -5.97
N ILE A 69 -15.96 -7.48 -4.74
CA ILE A 69 -17.24 -7.85 -4.09
C ILE A 69 -18.42 -7.35 -4.92
N ARG A 70 -18.34 -6.13 -5.48
CA ARG A 70 -19.39 -5.60 -6.38
C ARG A 70 -19.54 -6.43 -7.66
N GLN A 71 -18.45 -6.95 -8.23
CA GLN A 71 -18.49 -7.81 -9.42
C GLN A 71 -19.12 -9.17 -9.09
N ILE A 72 -18.76 -9.78 -7.96
CA ILE A 72 -19.33 -11.06 -7.51
C ILE A 72 -20.83 -10.94 -7.25
N LYS A 73 -21.27 -9.85 -6.58
CA LYS A 73 -22.68 -9.64 -6.27
C LYS A 73 -23.53 -9.47 -7.55
N ARG A 74 -23.01 -8.74 -8.56
CA ARG A 74 -23.66 -8.60 -9.88
C ARG A 74 -23.75 -9.89 -10.68
N GLY A 75 -22.81 -10.82 -10.49
CA GLY A 75 -22.83 -12.13 -11.17
C GLY A 75 -23.78 -13.14 -10.54
N ARG A 76 -24.23 -12.92 -9.30
CA ARG A 76 -25.16 -13.81 -8.57
C ARG A 76 -26.64 -13.43 -8.77
N GLU A 77 -26.92 -12.22 -9.27
CA GLU A 77 -28.27 -11.73 -9.56
C GLU A 77 -28.72 -11.98 -11.02
N ARG A 78 -27.92 -12.71 -11.80
CA ARG A 78 -28.29 -13.23 -13.14
C ARG A 78 -28.40 -14.73 -13.09
#